data_AF-A0A4Y7RKV9-F1
#
_entry.id   AF-A0A4Y7RKV9-F1
#
_cell.length_a   1.000
_cell.length_b   1.000
_cell.length_c   1.000
_cell.angle_alpha   90.00
_cell.angle_beta   90.00
_cell.angle_gamma   90.00
#
_symmetry.space_group_name_H-M   'P 1'
#
loop_
_entity.id
_entity.type
_entity.pdbx_description
1 polymer ?
#
loop_
_entity_poly.entity_id
_entity_poly.type
_entity_poly.pdbx_seq_one_letter_code
_entity_poly.pdbx_strand_id
1 'polypeptide(L)'
;MKKITINITDEQEKFLKLFAAKHYPGADDNLLTNQPIHVVQDKRYSYIPYSADIEEHMDGLQLVFSYYNNHWYDSETELVRDYYKDNMPTLPIKEPKSFKELQYQRINYDDKVLYITDYKDYFEAHGVKDITIAWRDVSYDDIAFFFILEEARRYMQYQKHNLKEPRTYTFSAGYSNKGEYHHFWELLFNIGKQLNKVAEEPEYQIGDIHFEE
;
A
#
# COMPACT_ATOMS: atom_id res chain seq x y z
N MET A 1 -33.85 0.11 -27.75
CA MET A 1 -33.55 0.19 -26.30
C MET A 1 -34.61 -0.61 -25.55
N LYS A 2 -34.22 -1.51 -24.64
CA LYS A 2 -35.16 -2.20 -23.75
C LYS A 2 -35.33 -1.36 -22.48
N LYS A 3 -36.55 -1.28 -21.95
CA LYS A 3 -36.84 -0.65 -20.65
C LYS A 3 -37.09 -1.75 -19.63
N ILE A 4 -36.51 -1.59 -18.44
CA ILE A 4 -36.76 -2.44 -17.28
C ILE A 4 -37.07 -1.54 -16.09
N THR A 5 -37.91 -2.02 -15.18
CA THR A 5 -38.15 -1.39 -13.88
C THR A 5 -37.41 -2.20 -12.83
N ILE A 6 -36.64 -1.54 -11.97
CA ILE A 6 -35.90 -2.15 -10.87
C ILE A 6 -36.24 -1.40 -9.58
N ASN A 7 -36.25 -2.12 -8.46
CA ASN A 7 -36.33 -1.52 -7.13
C ASN A 7 -34.91 -1.43 -6.57
N ILE A 8 -34.52 -0.25 -6.09
CA ILE A 8 -33.22 0.00 -5.45
C ILE A 8 -33.45 0.56 -4.06
N THR A 9 -32.47 0.37 -3.17
CA THR A 9 -32.49 1.00 -1.84
C THR A 9 -32.02 2.45 -1.90
N ASP A 10 -32.32 3.24 -0.88
CA ASP A 10 -31.83 4.62 -0.74
C ASP A 10 -30.29 4.69 -0.80
N GLU A 11 -29.60 3.71 -0.22
CA GLU A 11 -28.14 3.61 -0.26
C GLU A 11 -27.62 3.34 -1.67
N GLN A 12 -28.28 2.45 -2.42
CA GLN A 12 -27.94 2.17 -3.82
C GLN A 12 -28.20 3.39 -4.70
N GLU A 13 -29.32 4.10 -4.49
CA GLU A 13 -29.62 5.34 -5.19
C GLU A 13 -28.54 6.39 -4.93
N LYS A 14 -28.19 6.62 -3.66
CA LYS A 14 -27.12 7.55 -3.26
C LYS A 14 -25.79 7.20 -3.92
N PHE A 15 -25.42 5.92 -3.90
CA PHE A 15 -24.21 5.43 -4.56
C PHE A 15 -24.25 5.71 -6.07
N LEU A 16 -25.33 5.32 -6.77
CA LEU A 16 -25.44 5.46 -8.23
C LEU A 16 -25.40 6.93 -8.67
N LYS A 17 -26.09 7.82 -7.94
CA LYS A 17 -26.05 9.27 -8.18
C LYS A 17 -24.64 9.82 -8.05
N LEU A 18 -23.95 9.47 -6.95
CA LEU A 18 -22.57 9.90 -6.71
C LEU A 18 -21.60 9.33 -7.76
N PHE A 19 -21.74 8.04 -8.09
CA PHE A 19 -20.93 7.36 -9.10
C PHE A 19 -21.02 8.07 -10.45
N ALA A 20 -22.22 8.34 -10.93
CA ALA A 20 -22.40 9.06 -12.19
C ALA A 20 -21.90 10.51 -12.14
N ALA A 21 -22.06 11.21 -11.01
CA ALA A 21 -21.56 12.58 -10.84
C ALA A 21 -20.03 12.68 -10.85
N LYS A 22 -19.34 11.62 -10.41
CA LYS A 22 -17.87 11.57 -10.32
C LYS A 22 -17.18 11.11 -11.61
N HIS A 23 -17.90 10.45 -12.53
CA HIS A 23 -17.31 9.92 -13.75
C HIS A 23 -17.72 10.76 -14.97
N TYR A 24 -17.00 11.86 -15.20
CA TYR A 24 -17.12 12.70 -16.40
C TYR A 24 -15.78 12.79 -17.13
N PRO A 25 -15.75 13.16 -18.43
CA PRO A 25 -14.49 13.30 -19.16
C PRO A 25 -13.51 14.23 -18.44
N GLY A 26 -12.33 13.71 -18.08
CA GLY A 26 -11.30 14.46 -17.34
C GLY A 26 -11.46 14.48 -15.81
N ALA A 27 -12.44 13.77 -15.23
CA ALA A 27 -12.58 13.67 -13.78
C ALA A 27 -11.35 12.99 -13.13
N ASP A 28 -10.97 13.45 -11.94
CA ASP A 28 -9.90 12.85 -11.14
C ASP A 28 -10.15 11.36 -10.82
N ASP A 29 -11.43 10.98 -10.70
CA ASP A 29 -11.83 9.59 -10.48
C ASP A 29 -11.52 8.72 -11.72
N ASN A 30 -11.47 9.27 -12.94
CA ASN A 30 -11.08 8.54 -14.16
C ASN A 30 -9.55 8.39 -14.33
N LEU A 31 -8.83 8.17 -13.22
CA LEU A 31 -7.37 8.14 -13.21
C LEU A 31 -6.83 7.06 -14.17
N LEU A 32 -6.14 7.49 -15.24
CA LEU A 32 -5.51 6.66 -16.27
C LEU A 32 -6.46 5.75 -17.09
N THR A 33 -7.75 5.70 -16.75
CA THR A 33 -8.77 4.86 -17.42
C THR A 33 -10.17 5.44 -17.23
N ASN A 34 -11.02 5.33 -18.26
CA ASN A 34 -12.41 5.83 -18.21
C ASN A 34 -13.35 4.94 -17.39
N GLN A 35 -12.90 3.74 -17.01
CA GLN A 35 -13.68 2.75 -16.25
C GLN A 35 -12.80 2.14 -15.15
N PRO A 36 -12.55 2.92 -14.09
CA PRO A 36 -11.63 2.54 -13.04
C PRO A 36 -12.28 1.60 -12.02
N ILE A 37 -11.46 0.69 -11.48
CA ILE A 37 -11.69 0.13 -10.14
C ILE A 37 -10.52 0.61 -9.26
N HIS A 38 -10.85 1.31 -8.19
CA HIS A 38 -9.86 1.74 -7.21
C HIS A 38 -9.78 0.72 -6.09
N VAL A 39 -8.57 0.37 -5.68
CA VAL A 39 -8.30 -0.60 -4.63
C VAL A 39 -7.47 0.07 -3.58
N VAL A 40 -7.94 -0.05 -2.34
CA VAL A 40 -7.12 0.28 -1.17
C VAL A 40 -6.22 -0.91 -0.93
N GLN A 41 -4.92 -0.70 -1.03
CA GLN A 41 -3.90 -1.70 -0.74
C GLN A 41 -3.13 -1.32 0.52
N ASP A 42 -2.72 -2.30 1.31
CA ASP A 42 -1.82 -2.08 2.45
C ASP A 42 -0.49 -2.80 2.24
N LYS A 43 0.59 -2.13 2.61
CA LYS A 43 1.94 -2.67 2.41
C LYS A 43 2.21 -3.82 3.37
N ARG A 44 2.79 -4.89 2.86
CA ARG A 44 3.28 -6.02 3.64
C ARG A 44 4.77 -6.20 3.44
N TYR A 45 5.42 -6.58 4.53
CA TYR A 45 6.80 -7.00 4.54
C TYR A 45 6.86 -8.50 4.76
N SER A 46 7.50 -9.19 3.84
CA SER A 46 7.97 -10.56 3.99
C SER A 46 9.47 -10.54 4.26
N TYR A 47 9.92 -11.51 5.05
CA TYR A 47 11.33 -11.61 5.45
C TYR A 47 11.85 -12.96 5.03
N ILE A 48 12.81 -12.95 4.11
CA ILE A 48 13.50 -14.14 3.62
C ILE A 48 14.83 -14.22 4.38
N PRO A 49 15.08 -15.25 5.20
CA PRO A 49 16.32 -15.37 5.95
C PRO A 49 17.54 -15.24 5.03
N TYR A 50 18.53 -14.46 5.47
CA TYR A 50 19.76 -14.28 4.70
C TYR A 50 20.54 -15.60 4.59
N SER A 51 21.01 -15.89 3.38
CA SER A 51 22.03 -16.90 3.10
C SER A 51 22.89 -16.40 1.94
N ALA A 52 24.21 -16.60 2.03
CA ALA A 52 25.13 -16.29 0.94
C ALA A 52 24.79 -17.09 -0.34
N ASP A 53 24.21 -18.28 -0.19
CA ASP A 53 23.87 -19.17 -1.31
C ASP A 53 22.73 -18.62 -2.20
N ILE A 54 21.96 -17.65 -1.71
CA ILE A 54 20.81 -17.08 -2.44
C ILE A 54 20.98 -15.59 -2.76
N GLU A 55 22.12 -14.99 -2.41
CA GLU A 55 22.36 -13.55 -2.54
C GLU A 55 22.12 -13.06 -3.98
N GLU A 56 22.62 -13.79 -4.98
CA GLU A 56 22.43 -13.46 -6.40
C GLU A 56 20.94 -13.47 -6.83
N HIS A 57 20.10 -14.27 -6.17
CA HIS A 57 18.66 -14.34 -6.45
C HIS A 57 17.85 -13.24 -5.75
N MET A 58 18.46 -12.55 -4.78
CA MET A 58 17.81 -11.51 -3.98
C MET A 58 18.24 -10.11 -4.43
N ASP A 59 18.84 -9.99 -5.63
CA ASP A 59 19.25 -8.71 -6.20
C ASP A 59 18.09 -7.71 -6.23
N GLY A 60 18.35 -6.49 -5.75
CA GLY A 60 17.35 -5.43 -5.61
C GLY A 60 16.51 -5.47 -4.33
N LEU A 61 16.58 -6.53 -3.51
CA LEU A 61 15.97 -6.54 -2.18
C LEU A 61 16.88 -5.87 -1.15
N GLN A 62 16.27 -5.25 -0.14
CA GLN A 62 17.02 -4.65 0.96
C GLN A 62 17.35 -5.69 2.01
N LEU A 63 18.62 -5.75 2.42
CA LEU A 63 19.01 -6.51 3.60
C LEU A 63 18.66 -5.73 4.87
N VAL A 64 18.03 -6.39 5.83
CA VAL A 64 17.61 -5.82 7.13
C VAL A 64 18.10 -6.69 8.27
N PHE A 65 18.24 -6.08 9.45
CA PHE A 65 18.93 -6.67 10.59
C PHE A 65 18.09 -6.55 11.87
N SER A 66 18.26 -7.47 12.82
CA SER A 66 17.59 -7.44 14.13
C SER A 66 18.43 -8.16 15.19
N TYR A 67 18.46 -7.67 16.45
CA TYR A 67 19.07 -8.38 17.60
C TYR A 67 18.08 -8.66 18.74
N TYR A 68 16.81 -8.28 18.54
CA TYR A 68 15.74 -8.48 19.52
C TYR A 68 14.40 -8.59 18.76
N ASN A 69 13.59 -9.58 19.13
CA ASN A 69 12.41 -9.97 18.35
C ASN A 69 11.48 -8.76 18.05
N ASN A 70 11.16 -8.62 16.76
CA ASN A 70 10.15 -7.74 16.15
C ASN A 70 10.55 -6.30 15.79
N HIS A 71 11.83 -5.91 15.89
CA HIS A 71 12.31 -4.66 15.28
C HIS A 71 13.40 -4.93 14.24
N TRP A 72 13.24 -4.33 13.06
CA TRP A 72 14.16 -4.46 11.93
C TRP A 72 14.82 -3.11 11.64
N TYR A 73 16.14 -3.12 11.54
CA TYR A 73 16.96 -1.97 11.16
C TYR A 73 17.29 -2.04 9.67
N ASP A 74 17.31 -0.87 9.04
CA ASP A 74 17.52 -0.73 7.59
C ASP A 74 19.01 -0.81 7.20
N SER A 75 19.90 -0.73 8.19
CA SER A 75 21.34 -0.97 8.04
C SER A 75 21.96 -1.62 9.28
N GLU A 76 23.10 -2.28 9.07
CA GLU A 76 23.89 -2.88 10.14
C GLU A 76 24.41 -1.82 11.11
N THR A 77 24.74 -0.62 10.62
CA THR A 77 25.27 0.47 11.47
C THR A 77 24.21 1.07 12.38
N GLU A 78 22.95 1.16 11.93
CA GLU A 78 21.84 1.60 12.77
C GLU A 78 21.59 0.61 13.91
N LEU A 79 21.61 -0.69 13.60
CA LEU A 79 21.51 -1.74 14.60
C LEU A 79 22.62 -1.60 15.66
N VAL A 80 23.88 -1.50 15.24
CA VAL A 80 25.02 -1.37 16.17
C VAL A 80 24.89 -0.12 17.04
N ARG A 81 24.50 1.02 16.46
CA ARG A 81 24.29 2.27 17.21
C ARG A 81 23.21 2.12 18.28
N ASP A 82 22.12 1.47 17.94
CA ASP A 82 21.01 1.27 18.87
C ASP A 82 21.40 0.29 19.99
N TYR A 83 22.04 -0.82 19.62
CA TYR A 83 22.58 -1.79 20.57
C TYR A 83 23.50 -1.13 21.62
N TYR A 84 24.36 -0.19 21.20
CA TYR A 84 25.30 0.53 22.09
C TYR A 84 24.63 1.49 23.08
N LYS A 85 23.37 1.89 22.86
CA LYS A 85 22.65 2.75 23.82
C LYS A 85 22.29 1.97 25.08
N ASP A 86 21.85 0.74 24.89
CA ASP A 86 21.30 -0.10 25.96
C ASP A 86 22.35 -1.06 26.53
N ASN A 87 23.38 -1.36 25.73
CA ASN A 87 24.47 -2.23 26.12
C ASN A 87 25.74 -1.37 26.17
N MET A 88 26.52 -1.49 27.25
CA MET A 88 27.89 -0.94 27.33
C MET A 88 28.92 -2.06 27.11
N PRO A 89 28.99 -2.68 25.92
CA PRO A 89 29.94 -3.74 25.69
C PRO A 89 31.37 -3.18 25.67
N THR A 90 32.31 -3.92 26.26
CA THR A 90 33.75 -3.70 26.03
C THR A 90 34.08 -4.26 24.65
N LEU A 91 34.45 -3.38 23.71
CA LEU A 91 34.53 -3.72 22.29
C LEU A 91 35.81 -3.28 21.59
N PRO A 92 36.20 -3.99 20.50
CA PRO A 92 37.30 -3.56 19.64
C PRO A 92 36.99 -2.31 18.82
N ILE A 93 35.76 -2.15 18.33
CA ILE A 93 35.37 -1.02 17.47
C ILE A 93 34.42 -0.08 18.21
N LYS A 94 34.93 1.10 18.56
CA LYS A 94 34.19 2.12 19.33
C LYS A 94 33.20 2.94 18.49
N GLU A 95 33.41 2.99 17.18
CA GLU A 95 32.54 3.71 16.25
C GLU A 95 31.87 2.74 15.27
N PRO A 96 30.53 2.78 15.11
CA PRO A 96 29.83 1.97 14.13
C PRO A 96 30.30 2.34 12.71
N LYS A 97 31.10 1.46 12.12
CA LYS A 97 31.51 1.49 10.70
C LYS A 97 30.65 0.50 9.93
N SER A 98 30.47 0.73 8.64
CA SER A 98 29.70 -0.19 7.79
C SER A 98 30.43 -1.52 7.59
N PHE A 99 29.65 -2.56 7.26
CA PHE A 99 30.21 -3.86 6.91
C PHE A 99 31.20 -3.73 5.75
N LYS A 100 30.81 -2.98 4.70
CA LYS A 100 31.63 -2.73 3.53
C LYS A 100 32.98 -2.10 3.85
N GLU A 101 33.04 -1.20 4.82
CA GLU A 101 34.30 -0.58 5.24
C GLU A 101 35.20 -1.59 5.96
N LEU A 102 34.62 -2.49 6.75
CA LEU A 102 35.36 -3.43 7.58
C LEU A 102 35.62 -4.79 6.91
N GLN A 103 34.97 -5.08 5.79
CA GLN A 103 35.09 -6.34 5.07
C GLN A 103 36.57 -6.60 4.72
N TYR A 104 37.03 -7.82 5.00
CA TYR A 104 38.40 -8.30 4.86
C TYR A 104 39.44 -7.58 5.73
N GLN A 105 39.02 -6.82 6.74
CA GLN A 105 39.94 -6.27 7.74
C GLN A 105 40.22 -7.28 8.85
N ARG A 106 41.42 -7.16 9.43
CA ARG A 106 41.82 -7.87 10.65
C ARG A 106 41.74 -6.92 11.83
N ILE A 107 41.01 -7.31 12.87
CA ILE A 107 40.84 -6.53 14.08
C ILE A 107 41.42 -7.32 15.25
N ASN A 108 42.40 -6.74 15.91
CA ASN A 108 43.00 -7.31 17.11
C ASN A 108 42.19 -6.88 18.33
N TYR A 109 41.77 -7.85 19.15
CA TYR A 109 41.03 -7.60 20.38
C TYR A 109 41.47 -8.62 21.43
N ASP A 110 42.05 -8.13 22.53
CA ASP A 110 42.76 -8.95 23.51
C ASP A 110 43.78 -9.89 22.82
N ASP A 111 43.71 -11.20 23.08
CA ASP A 111 44.52 -12.25 22.45
C ASP A 111 43.86 -12.88 21.21
N LYS A 112 42.80 -12.25 20.67
CA LYS A 112 42.06 -12.72 19.50
C LYS A 112 42.28 -11.82 18.29
N VAL A 113 42.30 -12.45 17.11
CA VAL A 113 42.25 -11.76 15.82
C VAL A 113 40.92 -12.11 15.17
N LEU A 114 40.07 -11.11 14.98
CA LEU A 114 38.84 -11.24 14.20
C LEU A 114 39.14 -10.87 12.75
N TYR A 115 38.71 -11.71 11.82
CA TYR A 115 38.81 -11.44 10.38
C TYR A 115 37.40 -11.33 9.82
N ILE A 116 37.02 -10.14 9.35
CA ILE A 116 35.64 -9.89 8.93
C ILE A 116 35.43 -10.41 7.51
N THR A 117 34.73 -11.52 7.38
CA THR A 117 34.39 -12.10 6.06
C THR A 117 32.89 -12.05 5.78
N ASP A 118 32.07 -12.10 6.82
CA ASP A 118 30.61 -12.02 6.73
C ASP A 118 30.01 -11.12 7.81
N TYR A 119 28.69 -10.98 7.78
CA TYR A 119 27.97 -10.18 8.77
C TYR A 119 28.07 -10.73 10.19
N LYS A 120 28.26 -12.04 10.37
CA LYS A 120 28.42 -12.64 11.70
C LYS A 120 29.73 -12.16 12.32
N ASP A 121 30.83 -12.22 11.58
CA ASP A 121 32.13 -11.71 12.02
C ASP A 121 32.06 -10.20 12.34
N TYR A 122 31.37 -9.44 11.48
CA TYR A 122 31.17 -8.00 11.64
C TYR A 122 30.48 -7.67 12.97
N PHE A 123 29.36 -8.32 13.24
CA PHE A 123 28.62 -8.06 14.45
C PHE A 123 29.34 -8.59 15.70
N GLU A 124 30.08 -9.70 15.61
CA GLU A 124 30.94 -10.17 16.68
C GLU A 124 32.05 -9.15 17.01
N ALA A 125 32.62 -8.49 16.00
CA ALA A 125 33.58 -7.40 16.19
C ALA A 125 32.95 -6.15 16.85
N HIS A 126 31.63 -5.99 16.74
CA HIS A 126 30.83 -5.01 17.48
C HIS A 126 30.20 -5.58 18.76
N GLY A 127 30.54 -6.83 19.13
CA GLY A 127 30.03 -7.58 20.27
C GLY A 127 28.51 -7.68 20.38
N VAL A 128 27.82 -7.52 19.25
CA VAL A 128 26.39 -7.76 19.14
C VAL A 128 26.19 -9.27 19.01
N LYS A 129 25.27 -9.83 19.80
CA LYS A 129 24.92 -11.26 19.80
C LYS A 129 23.48 -11.46 19.32
N ASP A 130 23.17 -12.70 18.95
CA ASP A 130 21.80 -13.16 18.62
C ASP A 130 21.12 -12.36 17.51
N ILE A 131 21.83 -12.21 16.39
CA ILE A 131 21.36 -11.42 15.26
C ILE A 131 20.57 -12.27 14.27
N THR A 132 19.50 -11.68 13.78
CA THR A 132 18.74 -12.16 12.63
C THR A 132 18.97 -11.21 11.46
N ILE A 133 19.25 -11.77 10.29
CA ILE A 133 19.44 -11.04 9.04
C ILE A 133 18.45 -11.59 8.03
N ALA A 134 17.77 -10.71 7.29
CA ALA A 134 16.81 -11.12 6.27
C ALA A 134 16.82 -10.15 5.09
N TRP A 135 16.48 -10.67 3.92
CA TRP A 135 16.04 -9.86 2.79
C TRP A 135 14.59 -9.45 3.02
N ARG A 136 14.31 -8.15 2.90
CA ARG A 136 12.98 -7.58 3.03
C ARG A 136 12.35 -7.45 1.65
N ASP A 137 11.33 -8.26 1.42
CA ASP A 137 10.48 -8.17 0.24
C ASP A 137 9.19 -7.40 0.58
N VAL A 138 8.69 -6.65 -0.40
CA VAL A 138 7.58 -5.71 -0.25
C VAL A 138 6.47 -6.10 -1.21
N SER A 139 5.34 -6.49 -0.64
CA SER A 139 4.10 -6.70 -1.38
C SER A 139 3.01 -5.74 -0.91
N TYR A 140 1.90 -5.73 -1.64
CA TYR A 140 0.72 -4.94 -1.31
C TYR A 140 -0.49 -5.86 -1.34
N ASP A 141 -1.18 -5.97 -0.21
CA ASP A 141 -2.42 -6.75 -0.11
C ASP A 141 -3.60 -5.90 -0.51
N ASP A 142 -4.51 -6.45 -1.32
CA ASP A 142 -5.79 -5.81 -1.63
C ASP A 142 -6.74 -5.89 -0.43
N ILE A 143 -7.16 -4.73 0.08
CA ILE A 143 -8.00 -4.63 1.29
C ILE A 143 -9.47 -4.38 0.94
N ALA A 144 -9.73 -3.44 0.03
CA ALA A 144 -11.09 -3.03 -0.32
C ALA A 144 -11.16 -2.41 -1.73
N PHE A 145 -12.28 -2.64 -2.41
CA PHE A 145 -12.52 -2.24 -3.80
C PHE A 145 -13.59 -1.14 -3.87
N PHE A 146 -13.39 -0.15 -4.73
CA PHE A 146 -14.24 1.02 -4.87
C PHE A 146 -14.39 1.41 -6.34
N PHE A 147 -15.59 1.86 -6.70
CA PHE A 147 -15.84 2.49 -7.99
C PHE A 147 -15.47 3.98 -8.02
N ILE A 148 -15.29 4.62 -6.85
CA ILE A 148 -15.06 6.07 -6.73
C ILE A 148 -13.78 6.26 -5.92
N LEU A 149 -12.82 7.00 -6.46
CA LEU A 149 -11.50 7.21 -5.85
C LEU A 149 -11.60 7.99 -4.55
N GLU A 150 -12.48 9.00 -4.50
CA GLU A 150 -12.72 9.77 -3.28
C GLU A 150 -13.20 8.87 -2.12
N GLU A 151 -14.07 7.90 -2.40
CA GLU A 151 -14.56 6.96 -1.38
C GLU A 151 -13.45 6.00 -0.92
N ALA A 152 -12.58 5.55 -1.83
CA ALA A 152 -11.40 4.78 -1.45
C ALA A 152 -10.47 5.56 -0.51
N ARG A 153 -10.25 6.85 -0.79
CA ARG A 153 -9.45 7.74 0.06
C ARG A 153 -10.12 7.97 1.42
N ARG A 154 -11.44 8.16 1.46
CA ARG A 154 -12.21 8.28 2.71
C ARG A 154 -12.10 7.00 3.54
N TYR A 155 -12.18 5.83 2.92
CA TYR A 155 -12.00 4.55 3.60
C TYR A 155 -10.61 4.45 4.24
N MET A 156 -9.54 4.83 3.53
CA MET A 156 -8.19 4.85 4.11
C MET A 156 -8.09 5.72 5.37
N GLN A 157 -8.73 6.89 5.37
CA GLN A 157 -8.74 7.78 6.54
C GLN A 157 -9.53 7.17 7.71
N TYR A 158 -10.69 6.58 7.41
CA TYR A 158 -11.52 5.90 8.39
C TYR A 158 -10.81 4.69 9.02
N GLN A 159 -10.12 3.90 8.21
CA GLN A 159 -9.41 2.68 8.61
C GLN A 159 -7.94 2.89 8.95
N LYS A 160 -7.48 4.14 9.13
CA LYS A 160 -6.07 4.47 9.40
C LYS A 160 -5.45 3.74 10.60
N HIS A 161 -6.27 3.24 11.52
CA HIS A 161 -5.84 2.50 12.71
C HIS A 161 -5.61 1.00 12.43
N ASN A 162 -6.20 0.48 11.34
CA ASN A 162 -6.06 -0.91 10.91
C ASN A 162 -5.09 -1.07 9.72
N LEU A 163 -4.77 0.03 9.05
CA LEU A 163 -3.87 0.08 7.90
C LEU A 163 -2.48 0.59 8.35
N LYS A 164 -1.40 -0.03 7.86
CA LYS A 164 -0.04 0.33 8.25
C LYS A 164 0.56 1.39 7.33
N GLU A 165 0.66 1.08 6.04
CA GLU A 165 1.20 1.95 5.01
C GLU A 165 0.31 1.85 3.76
N PRO A 166 -0.95 2.34 3.85
CA PRO A 166 -1.92 2.13 2.79
C PRO A 166 -1.69 3.05 1.59
N ARG A 167 -2.10 2.57 0.42
CA ARG A 167 -2.18 3.36 -0.82
C ARG A 167 -3.50 3.10 -1.55
N THR A 168 -3.85 4.00 -2.46
CA THR A 168 -4.83 3.69 -3.51
C THR A 168 -4.11 3.23 -4.76
N TYR A 169 -4.63 2.20 -5.41
CA TYR A 169 -4.17 1.70 -6.70
C TYR A 169 -5.37 1.64 -7.65
N THR A 170 -5.19 2.03 -8.91
CA THR A 170 -6.29 2.04 -9.89
C THR A 170 -6.03 0.97 -10.94
N PHE A 171 -6.94 0.00 -11.01
CA PHE A 171 -6.99 -0.96 -12.08
C PHE A 171 -7.80 -0.43 -13.25
N SER A 172 -7.33 -0.72 -14.46
CA SER A 172 -8.16 -0.73 -15.65
C SER A 172 -8.58 -2.17 -15.93
N ALA A 173 -9.78 -2.35 -16.47
CA ALA A 173 -10.20 -3.65 -16.97
C ALA A 173 -9.32 -4.16 -18.12
N GLY A 174 -8.44 -3.32 -18.71
CA GLY A 174 -7.42 -3.72 -19.68
C GLY A 174 -7.57 -3.02 -21.03
N TYR A 175 -6.48 -2.97 -21.80
CA TYR A 175 -6.30 -2.14 -23.01
C TYR A 175 -7.27 -2.42 -24.18
N SER A 176 -8.09 -3.47 -24.11
CA SER A 176 -9.11 -3.78 -25.12
C SER A 176 -10.30 -4.51 -24.51
N ASN A 177 -10.55 -4.32 -23.20
CA ASN A 177 -11.55 -5.11 -22.50
C ASN A 177 -12.97 -4.63 -22.84
N LYS A 178 -13.53 -5.19 -23.92
CA LYS A 178 -14.98 -5.27 -24.18
C LYS A 178 -15.62 -6.48 -23.46
N GLY A 179 -14.99 -6.97 -22.40
CA GLY A 179 -15.55 -8.00 -21.54
C GLY A 179 -16.70 -7.46 -20.69
N GLU A 180 -17.20 -8.30 -19.79
CA GLU A 180 -18.44 -8.09 -19.06
C GLU A 180 -18.39 -6.86 -18.14
N TYR A 181 -17.21 -6.52 -17.62
CA TYR A 181 -17.03 -5.37 -16.73
C TYR A 181 -17.44 -4.05 -17.40
N HIS A 182 -17.09 -3.86 -18.67
CA HIS A 182 -17.43 -2.64 -19.41
C HIS A 182 -18.96 -2.43 -19.44
N HIS A 183 -19.70 -3.49 -19.76
CA HIS A 183 -21.17 -3.46 -19.78
C HIS A 183 -21.78 -3.21 -18.41
N PHE A 184 -21.22 -3.81 -17.35
CA PHE A 184 -21.68 -3.59 -15.99
C PHE A 184 -21.42 -2.15 -15.52
N TRP A 185 -20.23 -1.63 -15.78
CA TRP A 185 -19.86 -0.26 -15.46
C TRP A 185 -20.79 0.74 -16.16
N GLU A 186 -21.01 0.56 -17.48
CA GLU A 186 -21.92 1.41 -18.25
C GLU A 186 -23.37 1.32 -17.75
N LEU A 187 -23.81 0.13 -17.33
CA LEU A 187 -25.14 -0.05 -16.75
C LEU A 187 -25.29 0.79 -15.48
N LEU A 188 -24.37 0.69 -14.53
CA LEU A 188 -24.40 1.48 -13.29
C LEU A 188 -24.36 2.98 -13.59
N PHE A 189 -23.49 3.38 -14.52
CA PHE A 189 -23.30 4.79 -14.89
C PHE A 189 -24.58 5.37 -15.50
N ASN A 190 -25.22 4.63 -16.41
CA ASN A 190 -26.45 5.06 -17.06
C ASN A 190 -27.63 5.15 -16.09
N ILE A 191 -27.76 4.22 -15.14
CA ILE A 191 -28.77 4.31 -14.08
C ILE A 191 -28.53 5.57 -13.24
N GLY A 192 -27.29 5.80 -12.78
CA GLY A 192 -26.93 6.99 -12.02
C GLY A 192 -27.22 8.30 -12.75
N LYS A 193 -26.92 8.36 -14.06
CA LYS A 193 -27.26 9.54 -14.88
C LYS A 193 -28.76 9.76 -15.00
N GLN A 194 -29.57 8.72 -15.10
CA GLN A 194 -31.03 8.87 -15.14
C GLN A 194 -31.55 9.39 -13.80
N LEU A 195 -31.06 8.84 -12.68
CA LEU A 195 -31.43 9.27 -11.34
C LEU A 195 -31.07 10.74 -11.07
N ASN A 196 -29.92 11.22 -11.58
CA ASN A 196 -29.53 12.61 -11.44
C ASN A 196 -30.40 13.57 -12.28
N LYS A 197 -30.88 13.14 -13.46
CA LYS A 197 -31.80 13.96 -14.28
C LYS A 197 -33.18 14.11 -13.64
N VAL A 198 -33.70 13.05 -13.02
CA VAL A 198 -34.98 13.10 -12.29
C VAL A 198 -34.91 14.09 -11.12
N ALA A 199 -33.74 14.28 -10.51
CA ALA A 199 -33.56 15.25 -9.43
C ALA A 199 -33.50 16.72 -9.91
N GLU A 200 -33.19 16.97 -11.19
CA GLU A 200 -33.13 18.32 -11.78
C GLU A 200 -34.49 18.83 -12.28
N GLU A 201 -35.48 17.95 -12.43
CA GLU A 201 -36.86 18.30 -12.76
C GLU A 201 -37.73 18.23 -11.48
N PRO A 202 -37.82 19.28 -10.65
CA PRO A 202 -38.82 19.29 -9.60
C PRO A 202 -40.21 19.20 -10.26
N GLU A 203 -41.03 18.24 -9.82
CA GLU A 203 -42.44 18.15 -10.18
C GLU A 203 -43.12 19.49 -9.88
N TYR A 204 -43.28 20.33 -10.90
CA TYR A 204 -44.26 21.41 -10.87
C TYR A 204 -45.64 20.74 -10.97
N GLN A 205 -46.26 20.47 -9.83
CA GLN A 205 -47.71 20.29 -9.80
C GLN A 205 -48.33 21.63 -10.17
N ILE A 206 -48.71 21.78 -11.43
CA ILE A 206 -49.61 22.84 -11.87
C ILE A 206 -50.95 22.55 -11.20
N GLY A 207 -51.20 23.18 -10.05
CA GLY A 207 -52.53 23.22 -9.46
C GLY A 207 -53.47 23.92 -10.42
N ASP A 208 -54.64 23.32 -10.64
CA ASP A 208 -55.70 23.85 -11.50
C ASP A 208 -56.01 25.31 -11.16
N ILE A 209 -55.72 26.21 -12.09
CA ILE A 209 -56.16 27.60 -12.02
C ILE A 209 -57.59 27.64 -12.55
N HIS A 210 -58.56 27.57 -11.65
CA HIS A 210 -59.94 27.96 -11.96
C HIS A 210 -59.99 29.48 -12.11
N PHE A 211 -60.25 29.96 -13.32
CA PHE A 211 -60.74 31.31 -13.56
C PHE A 211 -62.27 31.27 -13.42
N GLU A 212 -62.80 31.91 -12.38
CA GLU A 212 -64.21 32.30 -12.34
C GLU A 212 -64.35 33.62 -13.12
N GLU A 213 -65.28 33.63 -14.07
CA GLU A 213 -65.70 34.82 -14.86
C GLU A 213 -66.59 35.77 -14.05
#